data_AF-X1T1S9-F1
#
_entry.id   AF-X1T1S9-F1
#
_cell.length_a   1.000
_cell.length_b   1.000
_cell.length_c   1.000
_cell.angle_alpha   90.00
_cell.angle_beta   90.00
_cell.angle_gamma   90.00
#
_symmetry.space_group_name_H-M   'P 1'
#
loop_
_entity.id
_entity.type
_entity.pdbx_description
1 polymer ?
#
loop_
_entity_poly.entity_id
_entity_poly.type
_entity_poly.pdbx_seq_one_letter_code
_entity_poly.pdbx_strand_id
1 'polypeptide(L)'
;MQNKEGYEMQSKLNDSYQVDEKKRWFQKWWPSNVPHNIDFKEKTLNQMLDEQVEKYPDENLIWFLGTWVTYRQFQDYVKRFATALVDLGIKKGDVVAIHLPNCIQYVVAYYAITRIGAIA
;
A
#
# COMPACT_ATOMS: atom_id res chain seq x y z
N MET A 1 23.07 -29.93 9.49
CA MET A 1 22.03 -29.53 8.52
C MET A 1 20.75 -29.35 9.31
N GLN A 2 20.35 -28.10 9.52
CA GLN A 2 19.27 -27.66 10.42
C GLN A 2 17.90 -27.88 9.77
N ASN A 3 17.02 -28.62 10.46
CA ASN A 3 15.59 -28.68 10.13
C ASN A 3 14.91 -27.39 10.61
N LYS A 4 14.52 -26.54 9.65
CA LYS A 4 13.82 -25.25 9.81
C LYS A 4 12.29 -25.39 9.87
N GLU A 5 11.73 -26.53 10.27
CA GLU A 5 10.28 -26.76 10.21
C GLU A 5 9.52 -26.41 11.50
N GLY A 6 10.23 -26.01 12.57
CA GLY A 6 9.62 -25.72 13.87
C GLY A 6 9.19 -24.26 14.10
N TYR A 7 9.56 -23.32 13.23
CA TYR A 7 9.41 -21.88 13.52
C TYR A 7 8.15 -21.23 12.91
N GLU A 8 7.49 -21.86 11.93
CA GLU A 8 6.40 -21.20 11.17
C GLU A 8 4.98 -21.44 11.68
N MET A 9 4.73 -22.46 12.52
CA MET A 9 3.35 -22.80 12.93
C MET A 9 2.87 -22.14 14.22
N GLN A 10 3.76 -21.63 15.08
CA GLN A 10 3.35 -21.11 16.40
C GLN A 10 3.19 -19.59 16.47
N SER A 11 3.62 -18.81 15.47
CA SER A 11 3.43 -17.34 15.50
C SER A 11 2.07 -16.86 14.97
N LYS A 12 1.31 -17.72 14.27
CA LYS A 12 0.09 -17.31 13.53
C LYS A 12 -1.22 -17.29 14.32
N LEU A 13 -1.22 -17.74 15.59
CA LEU A 13 -2.43 -17.78 16.42
C LEU A 13 -2.72 -16.47 17.18
N ASN A 14 -1.86 -15.45 17.07
CA ASN A 14 -1.98 -14.17 17.77
C ASN A 14 -2.24 -12.98 16.84
N ASP A 15 -2.55 -13.21 15.57
CA ASP A 15 -2.88 -12.13 14.64
C ASP A 15 -4.35 -11.72 14.82
N SER A 16 -4.59 -10.51 15.36
CA SER A 16 -5.93 -10.02 15.73
C SER A 16 -6.91 -9.85 14.57
N TYR A 17 -6.42 -10.01 13.33
CA TYR A 17 -7.18 -9.76 12.11
C TYR A 17 -7.65 -11.05 11.41
N GLN A 18 -7.23 -12.23 11.89
CA GLN A 18 -7.71 -13.51 11.36
C GLN A 18 -9.15 -13.78 11.81
N VAL A 19 -9.97 -14.32 10.91
CA VAL A 19 -11.39 -14.58 11.15
C VAL A 19 -11.65 -16.05 11.45
N ASP A 20 -12.54 -16.31 12.41
CA ASP A 20 -13.03 -17.66 12.67
C ASP A 20 -13.79 -18.20 11.46
N GLU A 21 -13.27 -19.27 10.88
CA GLU A 21 -13.83 -19.90 9.68
C GLU A 21 -15.15 -20.64 9.94
N LYS A 22 -15.54 -20.85 11.21
CA LYS A 22 -16.79 -21.53 11.57
C LYS A 22 -18.03 -20.65 11.40
N LYS A 23 -17.87 -19.36 11.07
CA LYS A 23 -18.99 -18.42 10.95
C LYS A 23 -19.93 -18.82 9.82
N ARG A 24 -21.24 -18.61 10.02
CA ARG A 24 -22.30 -19.10 9.12
C ARG A 24 -22.18 -18.63 7.67
N TRP A 25 -21.62 -17.44 7.45
CA TRP A 25 -21.44 -16.88 6.11
C TRP A 25 -20.33 -17.57 5.29
N PHE A 26 -19.40 -18.28 5.94
CA PHE A 26 -18.37 -19.09 5.27
C PHE A 26 -18.88 -20.45 4.76
N GLN A 27 -20.13 -20.81 5.06
CA GLN A 27 -20.65 -22.15 4.79
C GLN A 27 -21.29 -22.28 3.40
N LYS A 28 -22.47 -21.68 3.21
CA LYS A 28 -23.31 -21.96 2.01
C LYS A 28 -22.99 -21.05 0.82
N TRP A 29 -22.60 -19.80 1.07
CA TRP A 29 -22.55 -18.75 0.06
C TRP A 29 -21.14 -18.23 -0.21
N TRP A 30 -20.14 -18.76 0.49
CA TRP A 30 -18.76 -18.33 0.30
C TRP A 30 -18.15 -19.03 -0.92
N PRO A 31 -17.49 -18.30 -1.84
CA PRO A 31 -16.83 -18.91 -2.99
C PRO A 31 -15.71 -19.86 -2.55
N SER A 32 -15.68 -21.08 -3.10
CA SER A 32 -14.70 -22.11 -2.72
C SER A 32 -13.25 -21.75 -3.07
N ASN A 33 -13.05 -20.80 -4.00
CA ASN A 33 -11.74 -20.32 -4.43
C ASN A 33 -11.24 -19.08 -3.67
N VAL A 34 -12.02 -18.56 -2.71
CA VAL A 34 -11.66 -17.38 -1.93
C VAL A 34 -11.25 -17.83 -0.53
N PRO A 35 -9.96 -17.73 -0.15
CA PRO A 35 -9.54 -18.09 1.19
C PRO A 35 -10.23 -17.20 2.25
N HIS A 36 -10.59 -17.79 3.39
CA HIS A 36 -11.19 -17.06 4.51
C HIS A 36 -10.20 -16.13 5.20
N ASN A 37 -8.94 -16.54 5.21
CA ASN A 37 -7.82 -15.91 5.89
C ASN A 37 -6.69 -15.73 4.88
N ILE A 38 -6.13 -14.51 4.82
CA ILE A 38 -5.03 -14.16 3.91
C ILE A 38 -3.88 -13.65 4.74
N ASP A 39 -2.68 -14.16 4.43
CA ASP A 39 -1.44 -13.65 4.99
C ASP A 39 -0.96 -12.46 4.16
N PHE A 40 -0.94 -11.28 4.79
CA PHE A 40 -0.49 -10.06 4.13
C PHE A 40 1.00 -9.86 4.41
N LYS A 41 1.77 -9.64 3.34
CA LYS A 41 3.17 -9.26 3.50
C LYS A 41 3.25 -7.88 4.14
N GLU A 42 4.04 -7.74 5.19
CA GLU A 42 4.36 -6.44 5.78
C GLU A 42 5.13 -5.59 4.76
N LYS A 43 4.41 -4.67 4.10
CA LYS A 43 4.97 -3.73 3.14
C LYS A 43 4.32 -2.37 3.31
N THR A 44 5.11 -1.32 3.16
CA THR A 44 4.56 0.03 3.07
C THR A 44 3.91 0.22 1.70
N LEU A 45 2.95 1.14 1.65
CA LEU A 45 2.32 1.53 0.40
C LEU A 45 3.34 2.01 -0.65
N ASN A 46 4.40 2.67 -0.20
CA ASN A 46 5.48 3.15 -1.06
C ASN A 46 6.38 2.01 -1.58
N GLN A 47 6.61 0.96 -0.81
CA GLN A 47 7.28 -0.25 -1.30
C GLN A 47 6.45 -0.95 -2.37
N MET A 48 5.13 -1.03 -2.19
CA MET A 48 4.24 -1.58 -3.21
C MET A 48 4.33 -0.78 -4.51
N LEU A 49 4.35 0.55 -4.44
CA LEU A 49 4.56 1.41 -5.60
C LEU A 49 5.93 1.17 -6.25
N ASP A 50 7.00 1.12 -5.46
CA ASP A 50 8.36 0.93 -5.98
C ASP A 50 8.48 -0.38 -6.76
N GLU A 51 7.89 -1.47 -6.25
CA GLU A 51 7.84 -2.76 -6.94
C GLU A 51 7.04 -2.73 -8.25
N GLN A 52 5.92 -1.99 -8.30
CA GLN A 52 5.15 -1.88 -9.53
C GLN A 52 5.87 -1.02 -10.58
N VAL A 53 6.55 0.05 -10.16
CA VAL A 53 7.33 0.90 -11.06
C VAL A 53 8.50 0.12 -11.66
N GLU A 54 9.13 -0.75 -10.90
CA GLU A 54 10.20 -1.61 -11.42
C GLU A 54 9.69 -2.62 -12.47
N LYS A 55 8.51 -3.20 -12.25
CA LYS A 55 7.93 -4.21 -13.15
C LYS A 55 7.27 -3.61 -14.39
N TYR A 56 6.56 -2.51 -14.23
CA TYR A 56 5.63 -1.96 -15.22
C TYR A 56 5.75 -0.43 -15.34
N PRO A 57 6.95 0.12 -15.59
CA PRO A 57 7.17 1.56 -15.46
C PRO A 57 6.35 2.40 -16.44
N ASP A 58 6.16 1.91 -17.66
CA ASP A 58 5.51 2.65 -18.75
C ASP A 58 4.03 2.24 -18.93
N GLU A 59 3.52 1.37 -18.07
CA GLU A 59 2.10 1.03 -18.02
C GLU A 59 1.27 2.13 -17.38
N ASN A 60 0.02 2.22 -17.82
CA ASN A 60 -0.95 3.21 -17.35
C ASN A 60 -1.38 2.92 -15.90
N LEU A 61 -1.21 3.90 -15.00
CA LEU A 61 -1.64 3.82 -13.60
C LEU A 61 -2.93 4.61 -13.34
N ILE A 62 -2.99 5.88 -13.76
CA ILE A 62 -4.12 6.78 -13.47
C ILE A 62 -4.67 7.34 -14.77
N TRP A 63 -5.98 7.23 -14.98
CA TRP A 63 -6.71 7.97 -15.99
C TRP A 63 -7.39 9.17 -15.36
N PHE A 64 -7.12 10.37 -15.88
CA PHE A 64 -7.76 11.58 -15.39
C PHE A 64 -7.97 12.58 -16.54
N LEU A 65 -9.22 13.03 -16.72
CA LEU A 65 -9.63 14.03 -17.70
C LEU A 65 -9.03 13.84 -19.11
N GLY A 66 -9.06 12.60 -19.62
CA GLY A 66 -8.59 12.30 -20.98
C GLY A 66 -7.08 12.06 -21.09
N THR A 67 -6.35 12.00 -19.98
CA THR A 67 -4.92 11.73 -19.97
C THR A 67 -4.58 10.55 -19.08
N TRP A 68 -3.53 9.83 -19.47
CA TRP A 68 -2.91 8.77 -18.67
C TRP A 68 -1.67 9.29 -17.94
N VAL A 69 -1.49 8.83 -16.72
CA VAL A 69 -0.22 8.91 -15.98
C VAL A 69 0.32 7.50 -15.82
N THR A 70 1.56 7.28 -16.24
CA THR A 70 2.24 5.98 -16.08
C THR A 70 2.79 5.81 -14.66
N TYR A 71 3.12 4.58 -14.28
CA TYR A 71 3.78 4.31 -13.00
C TYR A 71 5.05 5.14 -12.80
N ARG A 72 5.90 5.23 -13.84
CA ARG A 72 7.15 6.01 -13.83
C ARG A 72 6.89 7.49 -13.58
N GLN A 73 5.92 8.07 -14.29
CA GLN A 73 5.55 9.48 -14.12
C GLN A 73 4.99 9.76 -12.73
N PHE A 74 4.10 8.88 -12.25
CA PHE A 74 3.54 9.01 -10.92
C PHE A 74 4.62 8.96 -9.83
N GLN A 75 5.58 8.04 -9.95
CA GLN A 75 6.70 7.96 -8.99
C GLN A 75 7.59 9.20 -9.03
N ASP A 76 7.85 9.78 -10.21
CA ASP A 76 8.56 11.06 -10.32
C ASP A 76 7.83 12.17 -9.57
N TYR A 77 6.52 12.31 -9.78
CA TYR A 77 5.70 13.32 -9.08
C TYR A 77 5.72 13.13 -7.56
N VAL A 78 5.56 11.88 -7.10
CA VAL A 78 5.62 11.53 -5.68
C VAL A 78 6.98 11.86 -5.07
N LYS A 79 8.08 11.46 -5.72
CA LYS A 79 9.44 11.71 -5.21
C LYS A 79 9.74 13.19 -5.14
N ARG A 80 9.38 13.96 -6.18
CA ARG A 80 9.59 15.41 -6.21
C ARG A 80 8.82 16.11 -5.10
N PHE A 81 7.55 15.75 -4.90
CA PHE A 81 6.76 16.37 -3.84
C PHE A 81 7.21 15.93 -2.44
N ALA A 82 7.62 14.67 -2.27
CA ALA A 82 8.21 14.17 -1.02
C ALA A 82 9.47 14.97 -0.64
N THR A 83 10.38 15.21 -1.59
CA THR A 83 11.56 16.06 -1.37
C THR A 83 11.15 17.46 -0.95
N ALA A 84 10.19 18.09 -1.63
CA ALA A 84 9.72 19.42 -1.28
C ALA A 84 9.11 19.47 0.15
N LEU A 85 8.40 18.44 0.59
CA LEU A 85 7.86 18.37 1.96
C LEU A 85 8.98 18.29 3.01
N VAL A 86 10.04 17.52 2.73
CA VAL A 86 11.22 17.46 3.60
C VAL A 86 11.91 18.82 3.66
N ASP A 87 12.07 19.50 2.52
CA ASP A 87 12.68 20.83 2.45
C ASP A 87 11.85 21.90 3.18
N LEU A 88 10.53 21.74 3.26
CA LEU A 88 9.63 22.55 4.08
C LEU A 88 9.70 22.23 5.58
N GLY A 89 10.50 21.23 5.97
CA GLY A 89 10.74 20.87 7.36
C GLY A 89 9.76 19.85 7.95
N ILE A 90 8.93 19.21 7.12
CA ILE A 90 8.05 18.12 7.57
C ILE A 90 8.88 16.90 7.93
N LYS A 91 8.56 16.28 9.06
CA LYS A 91 9.29 15.15 9.63
C LYS A 91 8.39 13.92 9.74
N LYS A 92 9.04 12.78 9.94
CA LYS A 92 8.36 11.52 10.26
C LYS A 92 7.46 11.72 11.49
N GLY A 93 6.21 11.29 11.38
CA GLY A 93 5.20 11.38 12.42
C GLY A 93 4.41 12.69 12.44
N ASP A 94 4.81 13.71 11.67
CA ASP A 94 3.99 14.91 11.52
C ASP A 94 2.68 14.58 10.80
N VAL A 95 1.59 15.26 11.17
CA VAL A 95 0.27 15.10 10.55
C VAL A 95 0.08 16.19 9.51
N VAL A 96 -0.26 15.80 8.28
CA VAL A 96 -0.42 16.71 7.15
C VAL A 96 -1.81 16.52 6.54
N ALA A 97 -2.66 17.54 6.64
CA ALA A 97 -4.00 17.51 6.04
C ALA A 97 -3.95 17.74 4.52
N ILE A 98 -4.69 16.92 3.76
CA ILE A 98 -4.89 17.09 2.32
C ILE A 98 -6.29 17.68 2.08
N HIS A 99 -6.36 18.92 1.58
CA HIS A 99 -7.61 19.57 1.20
C HIS A 99 -7.62 19.84 -0.30
N LEU A 100 -7.94 18.82 -1.09
CA LEU A 100 -7.98 18.84 -2.54
C LEU A 100 -9.20 18.05 -3.05
N PRO A 101 -9.76 18.39 -4.23
CA PRO A 101 -10.76 17.57 -4.89
C PRO A 101 -10.14 16.23 -5.36
N ASN A 102 -10.96 15.34 -5.93
CA ASN A 102 -10.45 14.15 -6.60
C ASN A 102 -9.67 14.53 -7.88
N CYS A 103 -8.34 14.53 -7.78
CA CYS A 103 -7.40 14.83 -8.85
C CYS A 103 -6.12 14.02 -8.69
N ILE A 104 -5.26 14.00 -9.72
CA ILE A 104 -3.97 13.30 -9.66
C ILE A 104 -3.12 13.81 -8.48
N GLN A 105 -3.15 15.11 -8.22
CA GLN A 105 -2.39 15.76 -7.17
C GLN A 105 -2.79 15.28 -5.77
N TYR A 106 -4.06 14.92 -5.55
CA TYR A 106 -4.51 14.32 -4.30
C TYR A 106 -3.76 13.00 -4.02
N VAL A 107 -3.71 12.12 -5.03
CA VAL A 107 -3.05 10.82 -4.91
C VAL A 107 -1.53 10.99 -4.76
N VAL A 108 -0.93 11.91 -5.53
CA VAL A 108 0.49 12.27 -5.39
C VAL A 108 0.80 12.75 -3.97
N ALA A 109 -0.04 13.63 -3.40
CA ALA A 109 0.14 14.17 -2.06
C ALA A 109 0.12 13.07 -0.99
N TYR A 110 -0.87 12.18 -1.05
CA TYR A 110 -0.99 11.07 -0.11
C TYR A 110 0.25 10.15 -0.12
N TYR A 111 0.74 9.79 -1.32
CA TYR A 111 1.93 8.96 -1.44
C TYR A 111 3.21 9.70 -0.99
N ALA A 112 3.34 10.98 -1.31
CA ALA A 112 4.50 11.78 -0.93
C ALA A 112 4.61 11.97 0.60
N ILE A 113 3.50 12.30 1.27
CA ILE A 113 3.43 12.47 2.73
C ILE A 113 3.81 11.15 3.42
N THR A 114 3.17 10.04 3.02
CA THR A 114 3.45 8.73 3.61
C THR A 114 4.86 8.22 3.27
N ARG A 115 5.46 8.63 2.15
CA ARG A 115 6.84 8.25 1.76
C ARG A 115 7.88 8.78 2.72
N ILE A 116 7.68 10.00 3.22
CA ILE A 116 8.59 10.62 4.20
C ILE A 116 8.28 10.19 5.64
N GLY A 117 7.30 9.31 5.82
CA GLY A 117 6.88 8.79 7.12
C GLY A 117 5.99 9.75 7.91
N ALA A 118 5.44 10.79 7.28
CA ALA A 118 4.40 11.62 7.84
C ALA A 118 3.02 10.92 7.71
N ILE A 119 2.03 11.42 8.43
CA ILE A 119 0.66 10.89 8.48
C ILE A 119 -0.23 11.78 7.60
N ALA A 120 -0.82 11.19 6.57
CA ALA A 120 -1.71 11.84 5.62
C ALA A 120 -3.18 11.69 6.00
#